data_AF-A0A8J2PUA5-F1
#
_entry.id   AF-A0A8J2PUA5-F1
#
_cell.length_a   1.000
_cell.length_b   1.000
_cell.length_c   1.000
_cell.angle_alpha   90.00
_cell.angle_beta   90.00
_cell.angle_gamma   90.00
#
_symmetry.space_group_name_H-M   'P 1'
#
loop_
_entity.id
_entity.type
_entity.pdbx_description
1 polymer ?
#
loop_
_entity_poly.entity_id
_entity_poly.type
_entity_poly.pdbx_seq_one_letter_code
_entity_poly.pdbx_strand_id
1 'polypeptide(L)'
;MSFEDLTGVDTCAVSLEFKIARIIHMEPILCPLTSSLSDEVLLLIIQNLGLVDVINLSQTCRKLDDLLKDRTICENLRFDWQLKIERLDFVKFLRNSQRSALITKLNMNDLYWVPSGIIRNIARPLANLKEFHAGGTNLSWTHLTEILTPARNLQALSWSWDHRIENPYSGTEPSSFILVVGPSD
;
A
#
# COMPACT_ATOMS: atom_id res chain seq x y z
N MET A 1 15.60 52.55 5.08
CA MET A 1 14.76 51.68 4.23
C MET A 1 15.01 50.27 4.70
N SER A 2 13.98 49.71 5.31
CA SER A 2 13.90 48.42 6.00
C SER A 2 13.97 47.25 5.03
N PHE A 3 14.58 46.16 5.50
CA PHE A 3 14.34 44.79 5.03
C PHE A 3 14.21 43.87 6.25
N GLU A 4 13.53 44.37 7.29
CA GLU A 4 12.81 43.56 8.26
C GLU A 4 11.37 43.56 7.77
N ASP A 5 10.97 42.45 7.14
CA ASP A 5 9.59 41.92 7.05
C ASP A 5 9.52 40.95 5.88
N LEU A 6 8.75 39.87 6.07
CA LEU A 6 8.46 38.75 5.14
C LEU A 6 9.41 37.55 5.25
N THR A 7 9.20 36.71 6.26
CA THR A 7 8.49 35.42 6.09
C THR A 7 8.78 34.51 7.29
N GLY A 8 7.90 34.59 8.30
CA GLY A 8 7.75 33.56 9.32
C GLY A 8 7.18 32.30 8.69
N VAL A 9 8.02 31.51 8.03
CA VAL A 9 7.67 30.18 7.51
C VAL A 9 8.06 29.15 8.56
N ASP A 10 7.05 28.74 9.32
CA ASP A 10 6.85 27.40 9.88
C ASP A 10 8.07 26.63 10.40
N THR A 11 8.71 27.16 11.44
CA THR A 11 9.56 26.36 12.34
C THR A 11 8.77 25.26 13.07
N CYS A 12 7.43 25.31 13.08
CA CYS A 12 6.56 24.25 13.60
C CYS A 12 6.44 23.04 12.68
N ALA A 13 6.39 23.22 11.35
CA ALA A 13 6.26 22.12 10.40
C ALA A 13 7.53 21.24 10.37
N VAL A 14 8.70 21.88 10.37
CA VAL A 14 10.00 21.18 10.44
C VAL A 14 10.18 20.46 11.78
N SER A 15 9.61 21.00 12.87
CA SER A 15 9.62 20.38 14.19
C SER A 15 8.69 19.16 14.27
N LEU A 16 7.58 19.14 13.52
CA LEU A 16 6.69 17.98 13.41
C LEU A 16 7.32 16.88 12.56
N GLU A 17 7.93 17.22 11.42
CA GLU A 17 8.62 16.25 10.57
C GLU A 17 9.78 15.56 11.31
N PHE A 18 10.57 16.32 12.08
CA PHE A 18 11.64 15.75 12.92
C PHE A 18 11.12 14.93 14.10
N LYS A 19 9.95 15.27 14.66
CA LYS A 19 9.32 14.47 15.71
C LYS A 19 8.71 13.19 15.16
N ILE A 20 8.08 13.23 13.99
CA ILE A 20 7.51 12.05 13.31
C ILE A 20 8.62 11.12 12.83
N ALA A 21 9.73 11.64 12.30
CA ALA A 21 10.91 10.84 11.95
C ALA A 21 11.53 10.11 13.16
N ARG A 22 11.34 10.62 14.39
CA ARG A 22 11.74 9.95 15.64
C ARG A 22 10.71 8.95 16.19
N ILE A 23 9.49 8.91 15.67
CA ILE A 23 8.45 7.96 16.11
C ILE A 23 8.81 6.52 15.69
N ILE A 24 9.60 6.34 14.63
CA ILE A 24 9.93 5.03 14.04
C ILE A 24 10.93 4.22 14.90
N HIS A 25 11.51 4.80 15.96
CA HIS A 25 12.46 4.13 16.85
C HIS A 25 12.11 4.17 18.35
N MET A 26 10.87 4.50 18.75
CA MET A 26 10.50 4.50 20.18
C MET A 26 9.15 3.84 20.46
N GLU A 27 9.21 2.54 20.78
CA GLU A 27 8.07 1.69 21.16
C GLU A 27 7.34 2.02 22.49
N PRO A 28 7.62 3.07 23.30
CA PRO A 28 6.70 3.42 24.39
C PRO A 28 6.00 4.79 24.30
N ILE A 29 6.28 5.66 23.32
CA ILE A 29 5.82 7.08 23.35
C ILE A 29 4.52 7.33 22.56
N LEU A 30 4.11 6.42 21.68
CA LEU A 30 2.91 6.60 20.84
C LEU A 30 1.59 6.52 21.62
N CYS A 31 1.48 5.63 22.62
CA CYS A 31 0.23 5.42 23.35
C CYS A 31 -0.31 6.68 24.07
N PRO A 32 0.49 7.48 24.80
CA PRO A 32 0.03 8.73 25.42
C PRO A 32 -0.45 9.80 24.43
N LEU A 33 0.16 9.88 23.25
CA LEU A 33 -0.22 10.87 22.22
C LEU A 33 -1.58 10.51 21.61
N THR A 34 -1.82 9.23 21.31
CA THR A 34 -3.08 8.76 20.74
C THR A 34 -4.30 8.96 21.63
N SER A 35 -4.10 9.04 22.96
CA SER A 35 -5.18 9.32 23.92
C SER A 35 -5.44 10.81 24.15
N SER A 36 -4.53 11.69 23.71
CA SER A 36 -4.67 13.15 23.83
C SER A 36 -5.26 13.85 22.60
N LEU A 37 -5.17 13.20 21.43
CA LEU A 37 -5.63 13.75 20.15
C LEU A 37 -6.96 13.13 19.72
N SER A 38 -7.79 13.93 19.04
CA SER A 38 -9.03 13.44 18.42
C SER A 38 -8.73 12.57 17.20
N ASP A 39 -9.70 11.75 16.81
CA ASP A 39 -9.55 10.80 15.71
C ASP A 39 -9.38 11.51 14.36
N GLU A 40 -10.04 12.66 14.17
CA GLU A 40 -9.92 13.49 12.98
C GLU A 40 -8.49 14.03 12.81
N VAL A 41 -7.88 14.50 13.90
CA VAL A 41 -6.49 15.02 13.87
C VAL A 41 -5.52 13.89 13.58
N LEU A 42 -5.74 12.71 14.18
CA LEU A 42 -4.90 11.54 13.92
C LEU A 42 -5.00 11.07 12.46
N LEU A 43 -6.21 11.03 11.89
CA LEU A 43 -6.41 10.70 10.48
C LEU A 43 -5.71 11.70 9.55
N LEU A 44 -5.78 13.00 9.84
CA LEU A 44 -5.06 14.02 9.08
C LEU A 44 -3.55 13.81 9.11
N ILE A 45 -2.98 13.43 10.28
CA ILE A 45 -1.55 13.09 10.38
C ILE A 45 -1.24 11.87 9.52
N ILE A 46 -2.04 10.80 9.66
CA ILE A 46 -1.82 9.51 8.98
C ILE A 46 -1.87 9.67 7.45
N GLN A 47 -2.79 10.50 6.93
CA GLN A 47 -2.92 10.73 5.48
C GLN A 47 -1.66 11.35 4.84
N ASN A 48 -0.80 11.97 5.65
CA ASN A 48 0.48 12.54 5.19
C ASN A 48 1.66 11.57 5.34
N LEU A 49 1.44 10.35 5.83
CA LEU A 49 2.49 9.36 6.04
C LEU A 49 2.73 8.48 4.82
N GLY A 50 3.96 7.98 4.70
CA GLY A 50 4.27 6.91 3.76
C GLY A 50 3.62 5.59 4.16
N LEU A 51 3.39 4.71 3.19
CA LEU A 51 2.72 3.42 3.44
C LEU A 51 3.48 2.51 4.41
N VAL A 52 4.81 2.63 4.47
CA VAL A 52 5.65 1.94 5.48
C VAL A 52 5.26 2.35 6.89
N ASP A 53 5.15 3.66 7.13
CA ASP A 53 4.82 4.19 8.43
C ASP A 53 3.38 3.82 8.81
N VAL A 54 2.46 3.86 7.84
CA VAL A 54 1.09 3.37 8.02
C VAL A 54 1.07 1.90 8.46
N ILE A 55 1.85 1.03 7.81
CA ILE A 55 1.95 -0.38 8.17
C ILE A 55 2.51 -0.54 9.59
N ASN A 56 3.58 0.19 9.91
CA ASN A 56 4.18 0.15 11.24
C ASN A 56 3.19 0.64 12.31
N LEU A 57 2.50 1.75 12.07
CA LEU A 57 1.49 2.29 12.99
C LEU A 57 0.37 1.29 13.27
N SER A 58 -0.05 0.50 12.28
CA SER A 58 -1.08 -0.54 12.48
C SER A 58 -0.69 -1.62 13.50
N GLN A 59 0.61 -1.75 13.79
CA GLN A 59 1.12 -2.72 14.75
C GLN A 59 1.33 -2.14 16.15
N THR A 60 1.27 -0.82 16.30
CA THR A 60 1.63 -0.13 17.56
C THR A 60 0.52 -0.19 18.60
N CYS A 61 -0.71 0.19 18.25
CA CYS A 61 -1.85 0.16 19.16
C CYS A 61 -3.18 -0.05 18.42
N ARG A 62 -4.16 -0.60 19.14
CA ARG A 62 -5.50 -0.90 18.59
C ARG A 62 -6.21 0.33 18.04
N LYS A 63 -6.12 1.48 18.72
CA LYS A 63 -6.74 2.72 18.28
C LYS A 63 -6.24 3.13 16.89
N LEU A 64 -4.92 3.06 16.66
CA LEU A 64 -4.35 3.37 15.35
C LEU A 64 -4.73 2.32 14.31
N ASP A 65 -4.67 1.02 14.63
CA ASP A 65 -5.15 -0.02 13.70
C ASP A 65 -6.62 0.19 13.29
N ASP A 66 -7.46 0.63 14.22
CA ASP A 66 -8.87 0.92 13.95
C ASP A 66 -9.04 2.15 13.04
N LEU A 67 -8.29 3.23 13.27
CA LEU A 67 -8.29 4.41 12.39
C LEU A 67 -7.76 4.09 10.99
N LEU A 68 -6.79 3.19 10.86
CA LEU A 68 -6.25 2.75 9.58
C LEU A 68 -7.22 1.91 8.75
N LYS A 69 -8.39 1.55 9.30
CA LYS A 69 -9.51 0.96 8.56
C LYS A 69 -10.46 2.01 8.00
N ASP A 70 -10.08 3.29 8.04
CA ASP A 70 -10.80 4.34 7.33
C ASP A 70 -10.62 4.21 5.80
N ARG A 71 -11.69 4.49 5.06
CA ARG A 71 -11.71 4.38 3.61
C ARG A 71 -10.68 5.29 2.94
N THR A 72 -10.47 6.50 3.47
CA THR A 72 -9.54 7.49 2.88
C THR A 72 -8.10 7.00 2.84
N ILE A 73 -7.75 6.04 3.70
CA ILE A 73 -6.40 5.48 3.79
C ILE A 73 -6.27 4.21 2.94
N CYS A 74 -7.28 3.34 2.98
CA CYS A 74 -7.20 2.00 2.39
C CYS A 74 -7.73 1.90 0.96
N GLU A 75 -8.49 2.87 0.45
CA GLU A 75 -9.15 2.74 -0.86
C GLU A 75 -8.15 2.61 -2.03
N ASN A 76 -7.00 3.28 -1.93
CA ASN A 76 -5.98 3.30 -2.96
C ASN A 76 -4.58 3.06 -2.35
N LEU A 77 -4.09 1.83 -2.48
CA LEU A 77 -2.79 1.44 -1.96
C LEU A 77 -1.77 1.31 -3.07
N ARG A 78 -0.64 2.03 -2.93
CA ARG A 78 0.50 1.93 -3.82
C ARG A 78 1.74 1.52 -3.06
N PHE A 79 2.31 0.42 -3.49
CA PHE A 79 3.52 -0.16 -2.96
C PHE A 79 4.69 0.16 -3.89
N ASP A 80 5.73 0.79 -3.34
CA ASP A 80 6.96 1.13 -4.06
C ASP A 80 7.97 -0.02 -3.99
N TRP A 81 8.76 -0.23 -5.04
CA TRP A 81 9.84 -1.23 -5.06
C TRP A 81 10.85 -1.07 -3.92
N GLN A 82 11.03 0.14 -3.39
CA GLN A 82 11.92 0.46 -2.27
C GLN A 82 11.35 0.13 -0.89
N LEU A 83 10.18 -0.51 -0.79
CA LEU A 83 9.56 -0.86 0.49
C LEU A 83 10.51 -1.65 1.39
N LYS A 84 10.87 -1.05 2.52
CA LYS A 84 11.62 -1.68 3.61
C LYS A 84 10.65 -2.19 4.67
N ILE A 85 9.90 -3.24 4.33
CA ILE A 85 8.92 -3.85 5.25
C ILE A 85 9.15 -5.36 5.30
N GLU A 86 9.01 -5.93 6.49
CA GLU A 86 9.00 -7.38 6.63
C GLU A 86 7.80 -8.00 5.90
N ARG A 87 8.06 -9.08 5.16
CA ARG A 87 7.04 -9.79 4.38
C ARG A 87 5.82 -10.18 5.21
N LEU A 88 6.02 -10.59 6.46
CA LEU A 88 4.94 -11.01 7.34
C LEU A 88 3.98 -9.87 7.64
N ASP A 89 4.52 -8.68 7.88
CA ASP A 89 3.76 -7.49 8.24
C ASP A 89 3.00 -6.92 7.06
N PHE A 90 3.63 -6.95 5.89
CA PHE A 90 2.98 -6.65 4.61
C PHE A 90 1.74 -7.55 4.38
N VAL A 91 1.90 -8.85 4.59
CA VAL A 91 0.78 -9.82 4.43
C VAL A 91 -0.29 -9.61 5.50
N LYS A 92 0.09 -9.43 6.77
CA LYS A 92 -0.85 -9.18 7.87
C LYS A 92 -1.66 -7.92 7.62
N PHE A 93 -1.02 -6.86 7.15
CA PHE A 93 -1.67 -5.59 6.86
C PHE A 93 -2.78 -5.77 5.82
N LEU A 94 -2.47 -6.39 4.68
CA LEU A 94 -3.44 -6.53 3.60
C LEU A 94 -4.50 -7.63 3.84
N ARG A 95 -4.24 -8.58 4.74
CA ARG A 95 -5.20 -9.63 5.12
C ARG A 95 -6.23 -9.22 6.15
N ASN A 96 -6.17 -8.01 6.69
CA ASN A 96 -7.23 -7.52 7.56
C ASN A 96 -8.56 -7.46 6.78
N SER A 97 -9.58 -8.18 7.23
CA SER A 97 -10.85 -8.34 6.51
C SER A 97 -11.55 -7.01 6.24
N GLN A 98 -11.54 -6.09 7.21
CA GLN A 98 -12.15 -4.76 7.07
C GLN A 98 -11.39 -3.91 6.04
N ARG A 99 -10.06 -3.88 6.10
CA ARG A 99 -9.25 -3.15 5.10
C ARG A 99 -9.38 -3.75 3.71
N SER A 100 -9.35 -5.08 3.60
CA SER A 100 -9.49 -5.79 2.33
C SER A 100 -10.79 -5.46 1.59
N ALA A 101 -11.88 -5.21 2.34
CA ALA A 101 -13.15 -4.80 1.78
C ALA A 101 -13.17 -3.34 1.27
N LEU A 102 -12.24 -2.49 1.72
CA LEU A 102 -12.16 -1.08 1.34
C LEU A 102 -11.23 -0.83 0.15
N ILE A 103 -10.26 -1.71 -0.08
CA ILE A 103 -9.28 -1.55 -1.17
C ILE A 103 -9.98 -1.70 -2.52
N THR A 104 -9.94 -0.63 -3.32
CA THR A 104 -10.46 -0.61 -4.70
C THR A 104 -9.34 -0.46 -5.73
N LYS A 105 -8.20 0.11 -5.35
CA LYS A 105 -7.02 0.21 -6.21
C LYS A 105 -5.81 -0.34 -5.48
N LEU A 106 -5.15 -1.31 -6.09
CA LEU A 106 -3.92 -1.90 -5.58
C LEU A 106 -2.84 -1.82 -6.65
N ASN A 107 -1.79 -1.05 -6.36
CA ASN A 107 -0.61 -0.97 -7.19
C ASN A 107 0.58 -1.61 -6.47
N MET A 108 1.10 -2.66 -7.09
CA MET A 108 2.23 -3.49 -6.67
C MET A 108 3.29 -3.55 -7.77
N ASN A 109 3.33 -2.56 -8.67
CA ASN A 109 4.31 -2.57 -9.76
C ASN A 109 5.73 -2.65 -9.20
N ASP A 110 6.59 -3.34 -9.95
CA ASP A 110 8.03 -3.46 -9.69
C ASP A 110 8.38 -4.12 -8.35
N LEU A 111 7.41 -4.76 -7.68
CA LEU A 111 7.65 -5.63 -6.52
C LEU A 111 8.22 -7.00 -6.95
N TYR A 112 9.31 -6.99 -7.71
CA TYR A 112 9.98 -8.20 -8.24
C TYR A 112 10.54 -9.12 -7.14
N TRP A 113 10.63 -8.66 -5.89
CA TRP A 113 11.07 -9.47 -4.75
C TRP A 113 9.92 -10.23 -4.08
N VAL A 114 8.65 -9.91 -4.39
CA VAL A 114 7.49 -10.58 -3.82
C VAL A 114 7.13 -11.81 -4.65
N PRO A 115 7.07 -13.03 -4.06
CA PRO A 115 6.70 -14.22 -4.82
C PRO A 115 5.24 -14.20 -5.26
N SER A 116 4.99 -14.77 -6.45
CA SER A 116 3.67 -14.92 -7.07
C SER A 116 2.55 -15.35 -6.10
N GLY A 117 2.80 -16.40 -5.30
CA GLY A 117 1.82 -16.94 -4.37
C GLY A 117 1.43 -15.97 -3.24
N ILE A 118 2.32 -15.05 -2.86
CA ILE A 118 2.02 -14.00 -1.88
C ILE A 118 1.16 -12.92 -2.51
N ILE A 119 1.50 -12.46 -3.72
CA ILE A 119 0.69 -11.49 -4.48
C ILE A 119 -0.73 -12.02 -4.61
N ARG A 120 -0.88 -13.30 -5.02
CA ARG A 120 -2.18 -13.98 -5.06
C ARG A 120 -2.90 -13.96 -3.72
N ASN A 121 -2.24 -14.40 -2.65
CA ASN A 121 -2.85 -14.52 -1.33
C ASN A 121 -3.31 -13.16 -0.75
N ILE A 122 -2.73 -12.06 -1.23
CA ILE A 122 -3.04 -10.69 -0.87
C ILE A 122 -4.17 -10.13 -1.74
N ALA A 123 -4.10 -10.33 -3.06
CA ALA A 123 -5.03 -9.70 -4.00
C ALA A 123 -6.36 -10.48 -4.14
N ARG A 124 -6.34 -11.81 -4.02
CA ARG A 124 -7.53 -12.66 -4.17
C ARG A 124 -8.69 -12.31 -3.22
N PRO A 125 -8.46 -11.94 -1.94
CA PRO A 125 -9.54 -11.54 -1.02
C PRO A 125 -10.17 -10.17 -1.32
N LEU A 126 -9.58 -9.36 -2.21
CA LEU A 126 -10.02 -7.99 -2.49
C LEU A 126 -11.23 -7.98 -3.42
N ALA A 127 -12.41 -8.31 -2.88
CA ALA A 127 -13.65 -8.46 -3.66
C ALA A 127 -14.13 -7.16 -4.35
N ASN A 128 -13.71 -6.00 -3.82
CA ASN A 128 -14.06 -4.68 -4.35
C ASN A 128 -12.96 -4.06 -5.24
N LEU A 129 -11.95 -4.85 -5.62
CA LEU A 129 -10.85 -4.39 -6.43
C LEU A 129 -11.34 -3.99 -7.84
N LYS A 130 -11.08 -2.74 -8.20
CA LYS A 130 -11.37 -2.13 -9.50
C LYS A 130 -10.11 -1.94 -10.33
N GLU A 131 -8.99 -1.65 -9.70
CA GLU A 131 -7.70 -1.49 -10.40
C GLU A 131 -6.64 -2.35 -9.75
N PHE A 132 -5.99 -3.21 -10.55
CA PHE A 132 -4.89 -4.04 -10.10
C PHE A 132 -3.69 -3.84 -11.01
N HIS A 133 -2.60 -3.31 -10.44
CA HIS A 133 -1.35 -3.09 -11.16
C HIS A 133 -0.26 -3.95 -10.54
N ALA A 134 0.26 -4.89 -11.32
CA ALA A 134 1.28 -5.87 -10.93
C ALA A 134 2.31 -6.10 -12.06
N GLY A 135 2.58 -5.06 -12.87
CA GLY A 135 3.67 -5.07 -13.84
C GLY A 135 5.03 -5.12 -13.15
N GLY A 136 6.03 -5.78 -13.76
CA GLY A 136 7.36 -5.93 -13.17
C GLY A 136 7.39 -6.80 -11.90
N THR A 137 6.35 -7.60 -11.64
CA THR A 137 6.28 -8.52 -10.50
C THR A 137 6.54 -9.97 -10.92
N ASN A 138 6.73 -10.85 -9.93
CA ASN A 138 6.77 -12.30 -10.19
C ASN A 138 5.38 -12.94 -10.31
N LEU A 139 4.31 -12.18 -10.60
CA LEU A 139 2.97 -12.75 -10.69
C LEU A 139 2.87 -13.65 -11.93
N SER A 140 2.56 -14.93 -11.70
CA SER A 140 2.36 -15.95 -12.73
C SER A 140 0.94 -15.88 -13.28
N TRP A 141 0.74 -16.36 -14.50
CA TRP A 141 -0.57 -16.47 -15.15
C TRP A 141 -1.53 -17.32 -14.31
N THR A 142 -1.09 -18.48 -13.80
CA THR A 142 -1.93 -19.34 -12.94
C THR A 142 -2.48 -18.55 -11.75
N HIS A 143 -1.61 -17.84 -11.03
CA HIS A 143 -2.03 -17.05 -9.88
C HIS A 143 -2.83 -15.80 -10.25
N LEU A 144 -2.55 -15.18 -11.40
CA LEU A 144 -3.37 -14.09 -11.91
C LEU A 144 -4.80 -14.56 -12.15
N THR A 145 -5.02 -15.70 -12.80
CA THR A 145 -6.37 -16.23 -13.03
C THR A 145 -7.13 -16.49 -11.73
N GLU A 146 -6.44 -16.96 -10.68
CA GLU A 146 -7.01 -17.12 -9.34
C GLU A 146 -7.42 -15.79 -8.68
N ILE A 147 -6.74 -14.68 -9.00
CA ILE A 147 -7.09 -13.33 -8.55
C ILE A 147 -8.26 -12.77 -9.36
N LEU A 148 -8.26 -12.98 -10.67
CA LEU A 148 -9.29 -12.44 -11.57
C LEU A 148 -10.65 -13.13 -11.41
N THR A 149 -10.67 -14.43 -11.07
CA THR A 149 -11.90 -15.21 -10.90
C THR A 149 -12.89 -14.58 -9.89
N PRO A 150 -12.47 -14.15 -8.68
CA PRO A 150 -13.35 -13.44 -7.74
C PRO A 150 -13.48 -11.93 -8.01
N ALA A 151 -12.57 -11.30 -8.75
CA ALA A 151 -12.51 -9.85 -8.96
C ALA A 151 -13.51 -9.36 -10.04
N ARG A 152 -14.81 -9.53 -9.78
CA ARG A 152 -15.90 -9.21 -10.74
C ARG A 152 -16.03 -7.72 -11.07
N ASN A 153 -15.48 -6.86 -10.23
CA ASN A 153 -15.56 -5.40 -10.37
C ASN A 153 -14.29 -4.80 -11.00
N LEU A 154 -13.35 -5.64 -11.48
CA LEU A 154 -12.09 -5.17 -12.03
C LEU A 154 -12.33 -4.43 -13.36
N GLN A 155 -11.84 -3.20 -13.42
CA GLN A 155 -11.95 -2.26 -14.55
C GLN A 155 -10.58 -1.96 -15.17
N ALA A 156 -9.49 -2.11 -14.42
CA ALA A 156 -8.15 -1.92 -14.94
C ALA A 156 -7.19 -3.00 -14.44
N LEU A 157 -6.40 -3.53 -15.36
CA LEU A 157 -5.36 -4.51 -15.07
C LEU A 157 -4.05 -4.06 -15.74
N SER A 158 -2.98 -3.98 -14.96
CA SER A 158 -1.62 -3.92 -15.49
C SER A 158 -0.87 -5.16 -15.02
N TRP A 159 -0.38 -5.97 -15.95
CA TRP A 159 0.39 -7.17 -15.65
C TRP A 159 1.38 -7.44 -16.78
N SER A 160 2.63 -7.73 -16.45
CA SER A 160 3.65 -8.10 -17.43
C SER A 160 3.94 -9.59 -17.33
N TRP A 161 4.00 -10.26 -18.47
CA TRP A 161 4.33 -11.68 -18.52
C TRP A 161 5.84 -11.90 -18.63
N ASP A 162 6.39 -12.71 -17.74
CA ASP A 162 7.74 -13.24 -17.87
C ASP A 162 7.64 -14.78 -17.95
N HIS A 163 7.95 -15.32 -19.13
CA HIS A 163 7.87 -16.75 -19.42
C HIS A 163 8.80 -17.58 -18.51
N ARG A 164 9.85 -16.98 -17.93
CA ARG A 164 10.75 -17.63 -16.96
C ARG A 164 10.05 -17.97 -15.64
N ILE A 165 8.96 -17.28 -15.30
CA ILE A 165 8.16 -17.54 -14.09
C ILE A 165 7.37 -18.84 -14.25
N GLU A 166 6.86 -19.10 -15.44
CA GLU A 166 6.05 -20.30 -15.75
C GLU A 166 6.94 -21.51 -16.10
N ASN A 167 8.02 -21.26 -16.82
CA ASN A 167 8.95 -22.28 -17.26
C ASN A 167 10.39 -21.75 -17.13
N PRO A 168 11.06 -21.97 -15.97
CA PRO A 168 12.40 -21.45 -15.72
C PRO A 168 13.49 -22.03 -16.65
N TYR A 169 13.13 -22.97 -17.54
CA TYR A 169 14.03 -23.61 -18.49
C TYR A 169 13.86 -23.14 -19.95
N SER A 170 12.89 -22.28 -20.26
CA SER A 170 12.72 -21.74 -21.62
C SER A 170 13.46 -20.41 -21.78
N GLY A 171 14.54 -20.39 -22.55
CA GLY A 171 15.41 -19.22 -22.75
C GLY A 171 14.93 -18.19 -23.78
N THR A 172 13.68 -17.75 -23.71
CA THR A 172 13.13 -16.71 -24.60
C THR A 172 13.20 -15.31 -23.94
N GLU A 173 12.77 -14.24 -24.61
CA GLU A 173 12.74 -12.88 -24.02
C GLU A 173 11.34 -12.52 -23.44
N PRO A 174 11.25 -11.67 -22.41
CA PRO A 174 9.97 -11.28 -21.81
C PRO A 174 9.14 -10.40 -22.76
N SER A 175 7.82 -10.62 -22.79
CA SER A 175 6.86 -9.82 -23.56
C SER A 175 5.86 -9.16 -22.61
N SER A 176 5.84 -7.83 -22.55
CA SER A 176 4.87 -7.07 -21.74
C SER A 176 3.62 -6.73 -22.56
N PHE A 177 2.43 -6.95 -21.99
CA PHE A 177 1.16 -6.53 -22.58
C PHE A 177 0.38 -5.69 -21.56
N ILE A 178 -0.22 -4.59 -21.99
CA ILE A 178 -1.16 -3.82 -21.16
C ILE A 178 -2.56 -4.16 -21.66
N LEU A 179 -3.40 -4.73 -20.78
CA LEU A 179 -4.78 -5.10 -21.10
C LEU A 179 -5.71 -4.10 -20.42
N VAL A 180 -6.23 -3.14 -21.19
CA VAL A 180 -7.29 -2.24 -20.71
C VAL A 180 -8.61 -2.97 -20.86
N VAL A 181 -9.21 -3.39 -19.75
CA VAL A 181 -10.55 -3.99 -19.73
C VAL A 181 -11.56 -2.85 -19.80
N GLY A 182 -12.13 -2.60 -20.98
CA GLY A 182 -13.23 -1.64 -21.13
C GLY A 182 -14.47 -2.09 -20.37
N PRO A 183 -15.38 -1.17 -19.99
CA PRO A 183 -16.63 -1.55 -19.36
C PRO A 183 -17.42 -2.49 -20.29
N SER A 184 -17.90 -3.60 -19.73
CA SER A 184 -18.87 -4.47 -20.40
C SER A 184 -20.19 -3.71 -20.48
N ASP A 185 -20.66 -3.43 -21.70
CA ASP A 185 -22.02 -2.93 -21.97
C ASP A 185 -23.10 -3.91 -21.48
#